data_AF-A0A9E6DGB6-F1
#
_entry.id   AF-A0A9E6DGB6-F1
#
_cell.length_a   1.000
_cell.length_b   1.000
_cell.length_c   1.000
_cell.angle_alpha   90.00
_cell.angle_beta   90.00
_cell.angle_gamma   90.00
#
_symmetry.space_group_name_H-M   'P 1'
#
loop_
_entity.id
_entity.type
_entity.pdbx_description
1 polymer ?
#
loop_
_entity_poly.entity_id
_entity_poly.type
_entity_poly.pdbx_seq_one_letter_code
_entity_poly.pdbx_strand_id
1 'polypeptide(L)'
;MKANNSLKNPVDVLGELDFSRREILHVDEEGHAQVAEISPAYEIGSDPRDRVAQIIAEDLWVDFFTLAQKKSDQWLMDIAALLAEEEACALHRLLNLVSIACSGTAKANIYRYSYSRQWGEAELAYVPALLADFGQFFQEEQAVVEVDDFFPELSEYSQIIVELQSLKRAG
;
A
#
# COMPACT_ATOMS: atom_id res chain seq x y z
N MET A 1 -8.40 24.30 -24.13
CA MET A 1 -9.59 23.91 -23.36
C MET A 1 -9.09 23.28 -22.08
N LYS A 2 -9.33 23.89 -20.91
CA LYS A 2 -8.92 23.33 -19.61
C LYS A 2 -9.91 22.22 -19.26
N ALA A 3 -9.43 20.99 -19.04
CA ALA A 3 -10.29 19.89 -18.67
C ALA A 3 -10.91 20.17 -17.30
N ASN A 4 -12.21 19.93 -17.22
CA ASN A 4 -13.09 20.24 -16.09
C ASN A 4 -12.94 19.19 -14.97
N ASN A 5 -11.70 18.93 -14.53
CA ASN A 5 -11.36 17.84 -13.60
C ASN A 5 -11.80 18.09 -12.14
N SER A 6 -12.43 19.23 -11.83
CA SER A 6 -13.01 19.51 -10.51
C SER A 6 -14.44 18.99 -10.32
N LEU A 7 -15.05 18.38 -11.34
CA LEU A 7 -16.42 17.84 -11.30
C LEU A 7 -16.49 16.30 -11.35
N LYS A 8 -15.36 15.62 -11.50
CA LYS A 8 -15.30 14.15 -11.53
C LYS A 8 -15.14 13.61 -10.12
N ASN A 9 -15.81 12.48 -9.83
CA ASN A 9 -15.68 11.79 -8.55
C ASN A 9 -14.19 11.48 -8.28
N PRO A 10 -13.62 11.89 -7.12
CA PRO A 10 -12.20 11.72 -6.84
C PRO A 10 -11.77 10.24 -6.78
N VAL A 11 -12.69 9.33 -6.40
CA VAL A 11 -12.43 7.87 -6.40
C VAL A 11 -12.20 7.36 -7.81
N ASP A 12 -13.09 7.70 -8.75
CA ASP A 12 -12.98 7.26 -10.14
C ASP A 12 -11.69 7.79 -10.77
N VAL A 13 -11.39 9.08 -10.53
CA VAL A 13 -10.16 9.71 -11.03
C VAL A 13 -8.92 9.01 -10.45
N LEU A 14 -8.88 8.78 -9.14
CA LEU A 14 -7.76 8.08 -8.50
C LEU A 14 -7.56 6.67 -9.08
N GLY A 15 -8.64 5.99 -9.46
CA GLY A 15 -8.59 4.70 -10.13
C GLY A 15 -7.96 4.74 -11.53
N GLU A 16 -8.01 5.87 -12.22
CA GLU A 16 -7.45 6.04 -13.57
C GLU A 16 -6.00 6.53 -13.56
N LEU A 17 -5.51 7.06 -12.43
CA LEU A 17 -4.16 7.60 -12.33
C LEU A 17 -3.10 6.48 -12.41
N ASP A 18 -2.06 6.77 -13.20
CA ASP A 18 -0.84 5.98 -13.26
C ASP A 18 0.16 6.54 -12.23
N PHE A 19 0.55 5.73 -11.25
CA PHE A 19 1.55 6.09 -10.23
C PHE A 19 2.98 5.77 -10.67
N SER A 20 3.16 5.09 -11.81
CA SER A 20 4.48 4.67 -12.26
C SER A 20 5.35 5.89 -12.57
N ARG A 21 6.52 5.94 -11.91
CA ARG A 21 7.53 6.97 -12.18
C ARG A 21 8.26 6.59 -13.48
N ARG A 22 8.23 7.48 -14.47
CA ARG A 22 9.02 7.34 -15.69
C ARG A 22 10.26 8.20 -15.58
N GLU A 23 11.42 7.57 -15.73
CA GLU A 23 12.70 8.26 -15.80
C GLU A 23 13.01 8.61 -17.25
N ILE A 24 13.30 9.87 -17.53
CA ILE A 24 13.82 10.29 -18.84
C ILE A 24 15.34 10.36 -18.76
N LEU A 25 16.00 9.42 -19.43
CA LEU A 25 17.45 9.39 -19.58
C LEU A 25 17.86 10.23 -20.79
N HIS A 26 18.65 11.26 -20.54
CA HIS A 26 19.34 12.03 -21.57
C HIS A 26 20.81 11.66 -21.58
N VAL A 27 21.39 11.54 -22.77
CA VAL A 27 22.84 11.41 -22.93
C VAL A 27 23.38 12.78 -23.32
N ASP A 28 24.30 13.33 -22.54
CA ASP A 28 24.95 14.61 -22.86
C ASP A 28 25.97 14.48 -24.01
N GLU A 29 26.52 15.61 -24.47
CA GLU A 29 27.47 15.65 -25.59
C GLU A 29 28.78 14.89 -25.30
N GLU A 30 29.05 14.55 -24.04
CA GLU A 30 30.22 13.79 -23.58
C GLU A 30 29.91 12.29 -23.43
N GLY A 31 28.65 11.88 -23.63
CA GLY A 31 28.23 10.48 -23.54
C GLY A 31 27.78 10.04 -22.15
N HIS A 32 27.60 10.96 -21.19
CA HIS A 32 27.10 10.61 -19.86
C HIS A 32 25.57 10.58 -19.82
N ALA A 33 25.00 9.54 -19.22
CA ALA A 33 23.57 9.45 -18.96
C ALA A 33 23.21 10.30 -17.74
N GLN A 34 22.37 11.32 -17.93
CA GLN A 34 21.78 12.14 -16.88
C GLN A 34 20.27 11.90 -16.81
N VAL A 35 19.75 11.71 -15.59
CA VAL A 35 18.31 11.62 -15.33
C VAL A 35 17.77 13.05 -15.25
N ALA A 36 16.94 13.44 -16.22
CA ALA A 36 16.42 14.80 -16.31
C ALA A 36 15.10 14.99 -15.53
N GLU A 37 14.24 13.97 -15.50
CA GLU A 37 12.94 14.06 -14.86
C GLU A 37 12.46 12.68 -14.39
N ILE A 38 11.96 12.63 -13.15
CA ILE A 38 11.26 11.47 -12.57
C ILE A 38 9.89 12.00 -12.13
N SER A 39 8.91 12.05 -13.03
CA SER A 39 7.59 12.60 -12.67
C SER A 39 6.43 11.98 -13.45
N PRO A 40 5.31 11.69 -12.78
CA PRO A 40 4.02 11.57 -13.45
C PRO A 40 3.48 12.97 -13.78
N ALA A 41 3.00 13.17 -15.01
CA ALA A 41 2.48 14.45 -15.48
C ALA A 41 1.05 14.72 -14.96
N TYR A 42 0.90 15.01 -13.67
CA TYR A 42 -0.39 15.37 -13.09
C TYR A 42 -0.72 16.84 -13.34
N GLU A 43 -1.99 17.12 -13.65
CA GLU A 43 -2.51 18.49 -13.62
C GLU A 43 -2.58 18.99 -12.16
N ILE A 44 -2.39 20.29 -11.94
CA ILE A 44 -2.52 20.93 -10.61
C ILE A 44 -3.91 20.62 -10.03
N GLY A 45 -3.98 20.10 -8.79
CA GLY A 45 -5.24 19.71 -8.15
C GLY A 45 -5.76 18.33 -8.58
N SER A 46 -4.97 17.57 -9.32
CA SER A 46 -5.32 16.24 -9.85
C SER A 46 -4.27 15.19 -9.55
N ASP A 47 -3.30 15.48 -8.69
CA ASP A 47 -2.35 14.46 -8.28
C ASP A 47 -3.01 13.44 -7.32
N PRO A 48 -2.41 12.25 -7.13
CA PRO A 48 -2.96 11.22 -6.26
C PRO A 48 -3.21 11.69 -4.83
N ARG A 49 -2.37 12.58 -4.29
CA ARG A 49 -2.50 13.11 -2.94
C ARG A 49 -3.72 14.01 -2.82
N ASP A 50 -3.93 14.89 -3.80
CA ASP A 50 -5.10 15.74 -3.88
C ASP A 50 -6.39 14.91 -3.92
N ARG A 51 -6.40 13.78 -4.65
CA ARG A 51 -7.55 12.89 -4.73
C ARG A 51 -7.81 12.14 -3.43
N VAL A 52 -6.76 11.66 -2.76
CA VAL A 52 -6.90 11.06 -1.43
C VAL A 52 -7.43 12.08 -0.41
N ALA A 53 -6.94 13.32 -0.44
CA ALA A 53 -7.45 14.41 0.41
C ALA A 53 -8.92 14.72 0.15
N GLN A 54 -9.37 14.69 -1.10
CA GLN A 54 -10.79 14.84 -1.46
C GLN A 54 -11.64 13.67 -0.94
N ILE A 55 -11.16 12.42 -1.07
CA ILE A 55 -11.85 11.24 -0.54
C ILE A 55 -12.00 11.32 0.99
N ILE A 56 -10.96 11.80 1.69
CA ILE A 56 -11.02 12.06 3.14
C ILE A 56 -12.11 13.10 3.44
N ALA A 57 -12.08 14.23 2.75
CA ALA A 57 -12.97 15.36 3.02
C ALA A 57 -14.44 15.05 2.70
N GLU A 58 -14.69 14.22 1.69
CA GLU A 58 -16.03 13.85 1.22
C GLU A 58 -16.53 12.51 1.79
N ASP A 59 -15.75 11.85 2.66
CA ASP A 59 -16.05 10.56 3.29
C ASP A 59 -16.38 9.43 2.30
N LEU A 60 -15.67 9.39 1.17
CA LEU A 60 -15.93 8.47 0.05
C LEU A 60 -15.25 7.10 0.22
N TRP A 61 -15.04 6.64 1.46
CA TRP A 61 -14.26 5.44 1.73
C TRP A 61 -14.92 4.15 1.23
N VAL A 62 -16.24 4.07 1.28
CA VAL A 62 -16.98 2.89 0.80
C VAL A 62 -16.75 2.69 -0.71
N ASP A 63 -16.86 3.75 -1.48
CA ASP A 63 -16.62 3.73 -2.92
C ASP A 63 -15.14 3.46 -3.22
N PHE A 64 -14.23 4.08 -2.46
CA PHE A 64 -12.80 3.84 -2.57
C PHE A 64 -12.43 2.36 -2.36
N PHE A 65 -12.93 1.72 -1.30
CA PHE A 65 -12.61 0.30 -1.05
C PHE A 65 -13.27 -0.62 -2.08
N THR A 66 -14.44 -0.25 -2.61
CA THR A 66 -15.09 -0.98 -3.71
C THR A 66 -14.25 -0.94 -4.99
N LEU A 67 -13.62 0.21 -5.28
CA LEU A 67 -12.64 0.34 -6.36
C LEU A 67 -11.38 -0.46 -6.08
N ALA A 68 -10.82 -0.35 -4.87
CA ALA A 68 -9.57 -0.98 -4.47
C ALA A 68 -9.59 -2.51 -4.65
N GLN A 69 -10.74 -3.16 -4.40
CA GLN A 69 -10.94 -4.60 -4.64
C GLN A 69 -10.70 -5.05 -6.09
N LYS A 70 -10.72 -4.12 -7.05
CA LYS A 70 -10.54 -4.40 -8.49
C LYS A 70 -9.16 -4.00 -9.00
N LYS A 71 -8.28 -3.50 -8.12
CA LYS A 71 -6.97 -2.97 -8.48
C LYS A 71 -5.86 -3.98 -8.23
N SER A 72 -4.70 -3.73 -8.82
CA SER A 72 -3.53 -4.57 -8.63
C SER A 72 -2.88 -4.35 -7.27
N ASP A 73 -2.15 -5.34 -6.79
CA ASP A 73 -1.35 -5.25 -5.57
C ASP A 73 -0.38 -4.05 -5.60
N GLN A 74 0.25 -3.77 -6.75
CA GLN A 74 1.12 -2.60 -6.91
C GLN A 74 0.37 -1.29 -6.66
N TRP A 75 -0.82 -1.14 -7.25
CA TRP A 75 -1.65 0.05 -7.05
C TRP A 75 -2.03 0.21 -5.57
N LEU A 76 -2.35 -0.90 -4.88
CA LEU A 76 -2.67 -0.88 -3.44
C LEU A 76 -1.46 -0.46 -2.59
N MET A 77 -0.25 -0.94 -2.92
CA MET A 77 0.99 -0.54 -2.24
C MET A 77 1.29 0.95 -2.43
N ASP A 78 1.11 1.48 -3.64
CA ASP A 78 1.33 2.90 -3.93
C ASP A 78 0.36 3.78 -3.12
N ILE A 79 -0.92 3.40 -3.05
CA ILE A 79 -1.90 4.12 -2.21
C ILE A 79 -1.58 3.99 -0.72
N ALA A 80 -1.18 2.82 -0.24
CA ALA A 80 -0.81 2.63 1.15
C ALA A 80 0.36 3.54 1.56
N ALA A 81 1.35 3.72 0.68
CA ALA A 81 2.46 4.64 0.90
C ALA A 81 1.96 6.09 1.01
N LEU A 82 1.07 6.53 0.12
CA LEU A 82 0.47 7.87 0.17
C LEU A 82 -0.31 8.11 1.47
N LEU A 83 -1.15 7.15 1.88
CA LEU A 83 -1.89 7.23 3.15
C LEU A 83 -0.95 7.26 4.36
N ALA A 84 0.15 6.53 4.30
CA ALA A 84 1.12 6.48 5.39
C ALA A 84 1.83 7.83 5.60
N GLU A 85 2.14 8.53 4.51
CA GLU A 85 2.80 9.85 4.52
C GLU A 85 1.85 10.96 5.02
N GLU A 86 0.62 11.00 4.52
CA GLU A 86 -0.26 12.16 4.68
C GLU A 86 -1.15 12.07 5.93
N GLU A 87 -1.42 10.87 6.44
CA GLU A 87 -2.44 10.69 7.46
C GLU A 87 -1.95 9.86 8.65
N ALA A 88 -1.68 10.55 9.77
CA ALA A 88 -1.26 9.94 11.04
C ALA A 88 -2.30 8.96 11.62
N CYS A 89 -3.57 9.09 11.26
CA CYS A 89 -4.67 8.24 11.74
C CYS A 89 -5.16 7.22 10.70
N ALA A 90 -4.41 6.93 9.63
CA ALA A 90 -4.81 6.03 8.56
C ALA A 90 -4.84 4.53 8.92
N LEU A 91 -4.59 4.15 10.18
CA LEU A 91 -4.36 2.76 10.58
C LEU A 91 -5.47 1.81 10.10
N HIS A 92 -6.73 2.11 10.42
CA HIS A 92 -7.86 1.29 9.99
C HIS A 92 -7.95 1.15 8.47
N ARG A 93 -7.60 2.21 7.72
CA ARG A 93 -7.63 2.21 6.26
C ARG A 93 -6.51 1.36 5.67
N LEU A 94 -5.31 1.45 6.24
CA LEU A 94 -4.18 0.60 5.88
C LEU A 94 -4.51 -0.88 6.12
N LEU A 95 -5.13 -1.22 7.25
CA LEU A 95 -5.54 -2.60 7.55
C LEU A 95 -6.61 -3.12 6.58
N ASN A 96 -7.55 -2.27 6.14
CA ASN A 96 -8.47 -2.63 5.07
C ASN A 96 -7.73 -2.90 3.75
N LEU A 97 -6.71 -2.11 3.39
CA LEU A 97 -5.89 -2.40 2.21
C LEU A 97 -5.11 -3.72 2.35
N VAL A 98 -4.57 -4.05 3.53
CA VAL A 98 -3.96 -5.37 3.80
C VAL A 98 -4.98 -6.50 3.56
N SER A 99 -6.23 -6.31 3.99
CA SER A 99 -7.27 -7.33 3.79
C SER A 99 -7.65 -7.53 2.31
N ILE A 100 -7.48 -6.49 1.47
CA ILE A 100 -7.81 -6.50 0.04
C ILE A 100 -6.68 -7.07 -0.81
N ALA A 101 -5.41 -6.83 -0.45
CA ALA A 101 -4.26 -7.31 -1.21
C ALA A 101 -4.27 -8.84 -1.33
N CYS A 102 -3.81 -9.34 -2.48
CA CYS A 102 -3.87 -10.77 -2.80
C CYS A 102 -2.58 -11.52 -2.45
N SER A 103 -1.41 -10.95 -2.74
CA SER A 103 -0.12 -11.60 -2.47
C SER A 103 0.37 -11.37 -1.04
N GLY A 104 1.11 -12.34 -0.51
CA GLY A 104 1.79 -12.23 0.78
C GLY A 104 2.75 -11.03 0.85
N THR A 105 3.49 -10.78 -0.23
CA THR A 105 4.42 -9.65 -0.35
C THR A 105 3.70 -8.30 -0.25
N ALA A 106 2.58 -8.12 -0.98
CA ALA A 106 1.82 -6.89 -0.91
C ALA A 106 1.19 -6.68 0.46
N LYS A 107 0.61 -7.73 1.05
CA LYS A 107 0.07 -7.69 2.42
C LYS A 107 1.14 -7.27 3.42
N ALA A 108 2.33 -7.88 3.37
CA ALA A 108 3.42 -7.58 4.29
C ALA A 108 3.93 -6.12 4.14
N ASN A 109 4.14 -5.67 2.90
CA ASN A 109 4.56 -4.30 2.62
C ASN A 109 3.54 -3.26 3.12
N ILE A 110 2.26 -3.49 2.86
CA ILE A 110 1.20 -2.58 3.34
C ILE A 110 1.13 -2.62 4.88
N TYR A 111 1.22 -3.80 5.48
CA TYR A 111 1.18 -3.97 6.94
C TYR A 111 2.30 -3.21 7.66
N ARG A 112 3.50 -3.08 7.08
CA ARG A 112 4.61 -2.32 7.67
C ARG A 112 4.25 -0.85 7.97
N TYR A 113 3.36 -0.24 7.17
CA TYR A 113 2.89 1.12 7.43
C TYR A 113 1.93 1.22 8.63
N SER A 114 1.38 0.09 9.08
CA SER A 114 0.40 -0.01 10.16
C SER A 114 1.02 -0.33 11.53
N TYR A 115 2.17 -1.01 11.56
CA TYR A 115 2.73 -1.58 12.79
C TYR A 115 3.17 -0.53 13.83
N SER A 116 3.79 0.57 13.41
CA SER A 116 4.30 1.60 14.33
C SER A 116 3.21 2.48 14.96
N ARG A 117 1.94 2.23 14.64
CA ARG A 117 0.79 3.03 15.06
C ARG A 117 0.11 2.42 16.29
N GLN A 118 -0.71 3.21 16.98
CA GLN A 118 -1.49 2.72 18.11
C GLN A 118 -2.76 2.02 17.61
N TRP A 119 -2.93 0.74 17.98
CA TRP A 119 -4.10 -0.05 17.62
C TRP A 119 -5.19 0.08 18.69
N GLY A 120 -6.40 0.45 18.26
CA GLY A 120 -7.60 0.46 19.10
C GLY A 120 -8.40 -0.83 18.94
N GLU A 121 -9.55 -0.91 19.64
CA GLU A 121 -10.41 -2.10 19.64
C GLU A 121 -10.87 -2.50 18.22
N ALA A 122 -11.19 -1.52 17.37
CA ALA A 122 -11.65 -1.76 16.01
C ALA A 122 -10.54 -2.38 15.14
N GLU A 123 -9.29 -1.96 15.32
CA GLU A 123 -8.13 -2.47 14.60
C GLU A 123 -7.70 -3.85 15.12
N LEU A 124 -7.84 -4.09 16.43
CA LEU A 124 -7.55 -5.39 17.03
C LEU A 124 -8.44 -6.51 16.47
N ALA A 125 -9.63 -6.18 15.93
CA ALA A 125 -10.49 -7.15 15.25
C ALA A 125 -9.85 -7.75 13.98
N TYR A 126 -8.85 -7.09 13.38
CA TYR A 126 -8.12 -7.61 12.21
C TYR A 126 -7.08 -8.66 12.58
N VAL A 127 -6.58 -8.65 13.82
CA VAL A 127 -5.44 -9.49 14.26
C VAL A 127 -5.66 -10.99 13.99
N PRO A 128 -6.83 -11.61 14.27
CA PRO A 128 -7.04 -13.02 13.98
C PRO A 128 -6.93 -13.37 12.49
N ALA A 129 -7.47 -12.51 11.61
CA ALA A 129 -7.41 -12.72 10.17
C ALA A 129 -5.99 -12.56 9.65
N LEU A 130 -5.28 -11.52 10.08
CA LEU A 130 -3.89 -11.29 9.70
C LEU A 130 -2.96 -12.42 10.17
N LEU A 131 -3.16 -12.93 11.38
CA LEU A 131 -2.40 -14.09 11.88
C LEU A 131 -2.65 -15.35 11.03
N ALA A 132 -3.87 -15.55 10.55
CA ALA A 132 -4.18 -16.67 9.66
C ALA A 132 -3.49 -16.51 8.30
N ASP A 133 -3.61 -15.33 7.68
CA ASP A 133 -2.99 -15.00 6.40
C ASP A 133 -1.47 -15.17 6.46
N PHE A 134 -0.79 -14.48 7.38
CA PHE A 134 0.67 -14.55 7.48
C PHE A 134 1.17 -15.91 7.96
N GLY A 135 0.40 -16.62 8.78
CA GLY A 135 0.69 -18.01 9.15
C GLY A 135 0.69 -18.95 7.94
N GLN A 136 -0.27 -18.77 7.02
CA GLN A 136 -0.32 -19.52 5.78
C GLN A 136 0.88 -19.21 4.89
N PHE A 137 1.19 -17.92 4.65
CA PHE A 137 2.34 -17.54 3.81
C PHE A 137 3.67 -18.03 4.38
N PHE A 138 3.83 -18.02 5.70
CA PHE A 138 5.00 -18.57 6.35
C PHE A 138 5.16 -20.08 6.13
N GLN A 139 4.07 -20.85 6.20
CA GLN A 139 4.10 -22.29 5.91
C GLN A 139 4.42 -22.57 4.44
N GLU A 140 3.84 -21.80 3.52
CA GLU A 140 4.12 -21.90 2.09
C GLU A 140 5.60 -21.61 1.79
N GLU A 141 6.17 -20.58 2.41
CA GLU A 141 7.60 -20.25 2.29
C GLU A 141 8.49 -21.38 2.83
N GLN A 142 8.18 -21.92 4.01
CA GLN A 142 8.92 -23.06 4.59
C GLN A 142 8.91 -24.29 3.68
N ALA A 143 7.77 -24.62 3.06
CA ALA A 143 7.66 -25.76 2.16
C ALA A 143 8.51 -25.62 0.88
N VAL A 144 8.77 -24.38 0.44
CA VAL A 144 9.68 -24.10 -0.69
C VAL A 144 11.15 -24.20 -0.24
N VAL A 145 11.47 -23.70 0.96
CA VAL A 145 12.84 -23.69 1.48
C VAL A 145 13.31 -25.08 1.93
N GLU A 146 12.42 -25.99 2.34
CA GLU A 146 12.80 -27.41 2.59
C GLU A 146 13.42 -28.11 1.36
N VAL A 147 13.34 -27.51 0.17
CA VAL A 147 13.95 -28.00 -1.08
C VAL A 147 15.36 -27.41 -1.34
N ASP A 148 15.71 -26.27 -0.74
CA ASP A 148 17.00 -25.57 -0.90
C ASP A 148 17.64 -25.31 0.48
N ASP A 149 18.72 -26.04 0.79
CA ASP A 149 19.46 -26.14 2.09
C ASP A 149 20.10 -24.83 2.63
N PHE A 150 19.57 -23.64 2.33
CA PHE A 150 20.14 -22.35 2.73
C PHE A 150 19.21 -21.55 3.66
N PHE A 151 19.68 -21.26 4.88
CA PHE A 151 19.03 -20.42 5.91
C PHE A 151 20.09 -19.48 6.55
N PRO A 152 19.78 -18.38 7.30
CA PRO A 152 18.49 -17.86 7.77
C PRO A 152 18.40 -16.31 7.77
N GLU A 153 17.69 -15.68 6.84
CA GLU A 153 17.05 -14.40 7.19
C GLU A 153 15.74 -14.74 7.90
N LEU A 154 15.45 -14.06 9.02
CA LEU A 154 14.15 -14.20 9.69
C LEU A 154 13.08 -13.86 8.66
N SER A 155 12.35 -14.87 8.19
CA SER A 155 11.21 -14.72 7.29
C SER A 155 10.40 -13.50 7.70
N GLU A 156 10.14 -12.61 6.75
CA GLU A 156 9.36 -11.40 6.98
C GLU A 156 8.01 -11.73 7.64
N TYR A 157 7.38 -12.83 7.22
CA TYR A 157 6.12 -13.31 7.79
C TYR A 157 6.28 -13.74 9.24
N SER A 158 7.39 -14.38 9.61
CA SER A 158 7.65 -14.79 11.00
C SER A 158 7.73 -13.59 11.94
N GLN A 159 8.35 -12.48 11.50
CA GLN A 159 8.44 -11.24 12.28
C GLN A 159 7.05 -10.63 12.48
N ILE A 160 6.27 -10.51 11.40
CA ILE A 160 4.90 -9.99 11.42
C ILE A 160 4.00 -10.83 12.35
N ILE A 161 4.13 -12.16 12.34
CA ILE A 161 3.38 -13.04 13.24
C ILE A 161 3.70 -12.74 14.71
N VAL A 162 4.98 -12.58 15.05
CA VAL A 162 5.41 -12.25 16.43
C VAL A 162 4.83 -10.90 16.87
N GLU A 163 4.88 -9.90 16.00
CA GLU A 163 4.31 -8.58 16.24
C GLU A 163 2.80 -8.64 16.52
N LEU A 164 2.03 -9.31 15.64
CA LEU A 164 0.59 -9.49 15.80
C LEU A 164 0.23 -10.25 17.08
N GLN A 165 1.02 -11.27 17.45
CA GLN A 165 0.82 -12.00 18.71
C GLN A 165 1.06 -11.13 19.94
N SER A 166 1.98 -10.14 19.86
CA SER A 166 2.23 -9.21 20.95
C SER A 166 1.04 -8.27 21.20
N LEU A 167 0.40 -7.81 20.12
CA LEU A 167 -0.80 -6.96 20.19
C LEU A 167 -1.98 -7.69 20.85
N LYS A 168 -2.16 -8.98 20.56
CA LYS A 168 -3.20 -9.82 21.18
C LYS A 168 -3.06 -9.96 22.70
N ARG A 169 -1.84 -9.83 23.24
CA ARG A 169 -1.59 -9.94 24.69
C ARG A 169 -1.77 -8.62 25.44
N ALA A 170 -1.86 -7.51 24.71
CA ALA A 170 -1.94 -6.15 25.27
C ALA A 170 -3.38 -5.62 25.37
N GLY A 171 -4.33 -6.22 24.64
CA GLY A 171 -5.78 -5.98 24.78
C GLY A 171 -6.45 -7.05 25.62
#